data_AF-A0AAD2G2M1-F1
#
_entry.id   AF-A0AAD2G2M1-F1
#
_cell.length_a   1.000
_cell.length_b   1.000
_cell.length_c   1.000
_cell.angle_alpha   90.00
_cell.angle_beta   90.00
_cell.angle_gamma   90.00
#
_symmetry.space_group_name_H-M   'P 1'
#
loop_
_entity.id
_entity.type
_entity.pdbx_description
1 polymer ?
#
loop_
_entity_poly.entity_id
_entity_poly.type
_entity_poly.pdbx_seq_one_letter_code
_entity_poly.pdbx_strand_id
1 'polypeptide(L)'
;MSFASSILLLCCLAFFAEPGEAFQSSSWKAQCSNLRIQPPATNVALPSKQSICSTAATTIPVTRCYYYSTDSSADGDSSQQATIRQNDSHLQSSIIAHDWQTGSGSSTFLQLSSSPMPSPFPLASEIQFRSKPSSLKTSQQEEYQKRIQDWADLYTSVEGLRNHFGRNANRLWGDLDAVTARRIYQTLLPTALLWLAQTGVQPQDLAPLAYQARKAAKLYIRERSQLPARVGAHLIDGIRQFRKHGKFQTQGMTYEQIWQKYRKVIMDEQNIEEFPSSDSLEEEDVVVQICYKILEKSCTTNSYIDELFASSNDEGLGKELQQISAILETDVHRLLDPVVGIPFPSAVVNMPTASATKNTSQEQRHLIRRYHMLKRIARVKQRLLLQHRSKKHKAATVHT
;
A
#
# COMPACT_ATOMS: atom_id res chain seq x y z
N MET A 1 -0.15 -18.82 -30.28
CA MET A 1 0.04 -17.62 -29.43
C MET A 1 1.43 -17.08 -29.70
N SER A 2 1.55 -15.84 -30.18
CA SER A 2 2.84 -15.21 -30.50
C SER A 2 3.72 -15.09 -29.25
N PHE A 3 5.04 -15.25 -29.40
CA PHE A 3 6.05 -15.07 -28.35
C PHE A 3 5.90 -13.72 -27.62
N ALA A 4 5.42 -12.69 -28.33
CA ALA A 4 5.10 -11.38 -27.75
C ALA A 4 4.00 -11.45 -26.69
N SER A 5 3.02 -12.35 -26.85
CA SER A 5 1.91 -12.55 -25.91
C SER A 5 2.39 -13.22 -24.60
N SER A 6 3.36 -14.13 -24.68
CA SER A 6 3.99 -14.74 -23.51
C SER A 6 4.90 -13.77 -22.75
N ILE A 7 5.63 -12.90 -23.46
CA ILE A 7 6.43 -11.84 -22.84
C ILE A 7 5.52 -10.80 -22.18
N LEU A 8 4.43 -10.40 -22.82
CA LEU A 8 3.42 -9.52 -22.20
C LEU A 8 2.83 -10.13 -20.93
N LEU A 9 2.54 -11.44 -20.92
CA LEU A 9 2.07 -12.15 -19.73
C LEU A 9 3.13 -12.13 -18.62
N LEU A 10 4.40 -12.35 -18.95
CA LEU A 10 5.54 -12.32 -18.01
C LEU A 10 5.84 -10.89 -17.48
N CYS A 11 5.68 -9.86 -18.31
CA CYS A 11 5.80 -8.47 -17.89
C CYS A 11 4.63 -8.05 -17.00
N CYS A 12 3.41 -8.53 -17.29
CA CYS A 12 2.26 -8.37 -16.40
C CYS A 12 2.49 -9.09 -15.06
N LEU A 13 3.08 -10.29 -15.09
CA LEU A 13 3.49 -11.05 -13.90
C LEU A 13 4.50 -10.26 -13.05
N ALA A 14 5.49 -9.64 -13.69
CA ALA A 14 6.47 -8.82 -13.01
C ALA A 14 5.83 -7.57 -12.40
N PHE A 15 4.97 -6.85 -13.14
CA PHE A 15 4.37 -5.56 -12.79
C PHE A 15 3.71 -5.51 -11.39
N PHE A 16 3.10 -6.61 -10.93
CA PHE A 16 2.33 -6.67 -9.68
C PHE A 16 3.06 -7.31 -8.48
N ALA A 17 4.35 -7.64 -8.61
CA ALA A 17 5.14 -8.14 -7.48
C ALA A 17 5.46 -7.03 -6.46
N GLU A 18 5.14 -7.23 -5.18
CA GLU A 18 5.39 -6.24 -4.13
C GLU A 18 6.89 -6.08 -3.78
N PRO A 19 7.36 -4.85 -3.52
CA PRO A 19 8.75 -4.57 -3.13
C PRO A 19 9.02 -4.98 -1.68
N GLY A 20 9.36 -6.25 -1.46
CA GLY A 20 9.79 -6.74 -0.15
C GLY A 20 9.74 -8.25 0.01
N GLU A 21 9.00 -8.96 -0.83
CA GLU A 21 9.19 -10.39 -0.95
C GLU A 21 10.30 -10.59 -1.98
N ALA A 22 11.49 -10.94 -1.48
CA ALA A 22 12.53 -11.55 -2.31
C ALA A 22 11.95 -12.87 -2.84
N PHE A 23 11.13 -12.77 -3.89
CA PHE A 23 10.77 -13.88 -4.74
C PHE A 23 12.09 -14.50 -5.15
N GLN A 24 12.41 -15.71 -4.65
CA GLN A 24 13.74 -16.33 -4.73
C GLN A 24 14.40 -16.01 -6.07
N SER A 25 15.25 -14.99 -6.06
CA SER A 25 15.75 -14.34 -7.28
C SER A 25 16.59 -15.31 -8.11
N SER A 26 17.13 -16.34 -7.47
CA SER A 26 17.86 -17.44 -8.10
C SER A 26 17.02 -18.26 -9.07
N SER A 27 15.75 -18.55 -8.74
CA SER A 27 14.87 -19.37 -9.60
C SER A 27 14.45 -18.62 -10.86
N TRP A 28 14.11 -17.32 -10.72
CA TRP A 28 13.76 -16.48 -11.86
C TRP A 28 14.96 -16.08 -12.73
N LYS A 29 16.13 -15.81 -12.12
CA LYS A 29 17.36 -15.55 -12.89
C LYS A 29 17.70 -16.74 -13.78
N ALA A 30 17.55 -17.97 -13.28
CA ALA A 30 17.75 -19.19 -14.06
C ALA A 30 16.72 -19.36 -15.18
N GLN A 31 15.46 -19.00 -14.94
CA GLN A 31 14.40 -19.08 -15.96
C GLN A 31 14.54 -18.02 -17.06
N CYS A 32 14.96 -16.80 -16.74
CA CYS A 32 15.17 -15.74 -17.71
C CYS A 32 16.50 -15.87 -18.47
N SER A 33 17.57 -16.41 -17.86
CA SER A 33 18.84 -16.65 -18.56
C SER A 33 18.71 -17.69 -19.68
N ASN A 34 17.76 -18.63 -19.55
CA ASN A 34 17.46 -19.62 -20.58
C ASN A 34 16.62 -19.08 -21.76
N LEU A 35 16.11 -17.84 -21.66
CA LEU A 35 15.34 -17.17 -22.70
C LEU A 35 16.17 -16.16 -23.53
N ARG A 36 17.51 -16.18 -23.40
CA ARG A 36 18.39 -15.34 -24.24
C ARG A 36 18.35 -15.84 -25.69
N ILE A 37 17.59 -15.10 -26.50
CA ILE A 37 17.47 -15.27 -27.95
C ILE A 37 18.86 -15.24 -28.59
N GLN A 38 19.27 -16.34 -29.24
CA GLN A 38 20.34 -16.30 -30.23
C GLN A 38 19.83 -15.54 -31.46
N PRO A 39 20.59 -14.57 -32.01
CA PRO A 39 20.22 -13.94 -33.28
C PRO A 39 20.16 -15.00 -34.39
N PRO A 40 19.26 -14.86 -35.38
CA PRO A 40 19.14 -15.83 -36.46
C PRO A 40 20.45 -15.88 -37.26
N ALA A 41 21.10 -17.05 -37.23
CA ALA A 41 22.25 -17.33 -38.07
C ALA A 41 21.82 -17.34 -39.55
N THR A 42 22.45 -16.49 -40.35
CA THR A 42 22.40 -16.54 -41.80
C THR A 42 23.07 -17.84 -42.27
N ASN A 43 22.27 -18.74 -42.86
CA ASN A 43 22.73 -20.02 -43.40
C ASN A 43 23.48 -19.83 -44.73
N VAL A 44 24.72 -20.36 -44.78
CA VAL A 44 25.39 -20.85 -45.99
C VAL A 44 25.57 -22.37 -45.81
N ALA A 45 25.45 -23.10 -46.92
CA ALA A 45 25.07 -24.51 -47.02
C ALA A 45 26.10 -25.59 -46.59
N LEU A 46 25.55 -26.71 -46.03
CA LEU A 46 25.82 -28.18 -46.20
C LEU A 46 27.27 -28.75 -46.33
N PRO A 47 27.51 -30.08 -46.09
CA PRO A 47 26.76 -31.10 -45.34
C PRO A 47 27.61 -32.04 -44.43
N SER A 48 26.87 -32.91 -43.70
CA SER A 48 27.22 -34.28 -43.26
C SER A 48 27.88 -34.49 -41.88
N LYS A 49 27.13 -35.08 -40.94
CA LYS A 49 27.24 -36.49 -40.54
C LYS A 49 26.27 -36.80 -39.38
N GLN A 50 25.59 -37.92 -39.51
CA GLN A 50 24.68 -38.50 -38.52
C GLN A 50 25.46 -39.04 -37.31
N SER A 51 24.93 -38.86 -36.11
CA SER A 51 25.23 -39.73 -34.98
C SER A 51 24.06 -39.73 -34.00
N ILE A 52 23.63 -40.93 -33.67
CA ILE A 52 22.50 -41.32 -32.84
C ILE A 52 22.98 -41.31 -31.38
N CYS A 53 22.25 -40.68 -30.46
CA CYS A 53 22.38 -40.99 -29.04
C CYS A 53 21.07 -40.80 -28.29
N SER A 54 20.78 -41.82 -27.50
CA SER A 54 19.51 -42.21 -26.91
C SER A 54 19.06 -41.35 -25.74
N THR A 55 17.75 -41.12 -25.68
CA THR A 55 17.00 -40.50 -24.58
C THR A 55 16.85 -41.49 -23.41
N ALA A 56 17.30 -41.10 -22.21
CA ALA A 56 16.96 -41.78 -20.96
C ALA A 56 16.07 -40.87 -20.12
N ALA A 57 14.78 -41.23 -20.02
CA ALA A 57 13.81 -40.57 -19.16
C ALA A 57 13.93 -41.12 -17.73
N THR A 58 14.19 -40.25 -16.76
CA THR A 58 14.16 -40.59 -15.33
C THR A 58 12.89 -40.04 -14.71
N THR A 59 11.97 -40.94 -14.37
CA THR A 59 10.71 -40.67 -13.67
C THR A 59 10.95 -40.69 -12.16
N ILE A 60 10.66 -39.59 -11.47
CA ILE A 60 10.71 -39.50 -10.00
C ILE A 60 9.27 -39.49 -9.47
N PRO A 61 8.84 -40.44 -8.63
CA PRO A 61 7.54 -40.36 -7.96
C PRO A 61 7.62 -39.47 -6.71
N VAL A 62 6.72 -38.50 -6.61
CA VAL A 62 6.50 -37.68 -5.39
C VAL A 62 5.33 -38.26 -4.62
N THR A 63 5.62 -38.89 -3.48
CA THR A 63 4.63 -39.37 -2.52
C THR A 63 4.09 -38.18 -1.72
N ARG A 64 2.76 -38.01 -1.68
CA ARG A 64 2.07 -36.93 -0.95
C ARG A 64 1.26 -37.55 0.18
N CYS A 65 1.66 -37.30 1.42
CA CYS A 65 0.90 -37.70 2.61
C CYS A 65 -0.14 -36.61 2.94
N TYR A 66 -1.41 -37.01 3.10
CA TYR A 66 -2.46 -36.17 3.66
C TYR A 66 -2.71 -36.60 5.10
N TYR A 67 -2.62 -35.65 6.04
CA TYR A 67 -3.15 -35.82 7.39
C TYR A 67 -4.54 -35.21 7.41
N TYR A 68 -5.56 -36.03 7.71
CA TYR A 68 -6.88 -35.57 8.14
C TYR A 68 -6.88 -35.57 9.67
N SER A 69 -7.20 -34.41 10.26
CA SER A 69 -7.54 -34.30 11.68
C SER A 69 -9.06 -34.18 11.76
N THR A 70 -9.69 -35.19 12.38
CA THR A 70 -11.11 -35.19 12.70
C THR A 70 -11.25 -34.88 14.19
N ASP A 71 -11.78 -33.70 14.52
CA ASP A 71 -12.23 -33.41 15.88
C ASP A 71 -13.74 -33.58 15.96
N SER A 72 -14.13 -34.50 16.82
CA SER A 72 -15.48 -34.89 17.18
C SER A 72 -15.97 -34.12 18.41
N SER A 73 -17.19 -33.58 18.30
CA SER A 73 -18.30 -33.65 19.27
C SER A 73 -18.08 -33.25 20.74
N ALA A 74 -18.89 -32.32 21.25
CA ALA A 74 -19.86 -32.62 22.33
C ALA A 74 -20.76 -31.41 22.64
N ASP A 75 -22.03 -31.76 22.89
CA ASP A 75 -23.22 -30.95 23.16
C ASP A 75 -23.22 -30.15 24.47
N GLY A 76 -24.22 -29.25 24.60
CA GLY A 76 -24.60 -28.66 25.89
C GLY A 76 -25.73 -27.64 25.82
N ASP A 77 -26.97 -28.12 25.64
CA ASP A 77 -28.23 -27.38 25.82
C ASP A 77 -28.43 -26.86 27.26
N SER A 78 -29.03 -25.67 27.44
CA SER A 78 -30.12 -25.46 28.40
C SER A 78 -30.79 -24.08 28.30
N SER A 79 -32.12 -24.15 28.14
CA SER A 79 -33.13 -23.09 28.13
C SER A 79 -33.23 -22.28 29.42
N GLN A 80 -33.71 -21.03 29.32
CA GLN A 80 -34.74 -20.51 30.23
C GLN A 80 -35.52 -19.33 29.62
N GLN A 81 -36.85 -19.47 29.64
CA GLN A 81 -37.88 -18.51 29.23
C GLN A 81 -38.10 -17.46 30.32
N ALA A 82 -38.34 -16.20 29.93
CA ALA A 82 -39.09 -15.25 30.75
C ALA A 82 -39.82 -14.22 29.86
N THR A 83 -41.14 -14.35 29.86
CA THR A 83 -42.18 -13.45 29.35
C THR A 83 -42.11 -12.09 30.05
N ILE A 84 -42.34 -10.95 29.36
CA ILE A 84 -43.08 -9.77 29.87
C ILE A 84 -43.50 -8.81 28.73
N ARG A 85 -44.61 -8.13 29.00
CA ARG A 85 -45.64 -7.44 28.23
C ARG A 85 -45.25 -6.24 27.35
N GLN A 86 -46.16 -6.04 26.37
CA GLN A 86 -46.43 -4.89 25.51
C GLN A 86 -46.41 -3.53 26.21
N ASN A 87 -45.98 -2.49 25.47
CA ASN A 87 -46.71 -1.23 25.38
C ASN A 87 -46.35 -0.49 24.07
N ASP A 88 -47.39 -0.17 23.31
CA ASP A 88 -47.40 0.61 22.08
C ASP A 88 -47.12 2.10 22.33
N SER A 89 -46.47 2.78 21.37
CA SER A 89 -47.04 3.96 20.69
C SER A 89 -46.10 4.56 19.64
N HIS A 90 -46.59 4.57 18.40
CA HIS A 90 -46.56 5.64 17.40
C HIS A 90 -45.31 6.54 17.28
N LEU A 91 -44.67 6.51 16.11
CA LEU A 91 -44.64 7.65 15.18
C LEU A 91 -44.25 7.19 13.77
N GLN A 92 -45.19 7.38 12.85
CA GLN A 92 -45.07 7.14 11.41
C GLN A 92 -44.13 8.16 10.77
N SER A 93 -43.22 7.70 9.91
CA SER A 93 -42.80 8.49 8.75
C SER A 93 -42.56 7.56 7.57
N SER A 94 -43.37 7.83 6.54
CA SER A 94 -43.49 7.12 5.27
C SER A 94 -42.34 7.45 4.33
N ILE A 95 -41.68 6.43 3.78
CA ILE A 95 -40.97 6.55 2.50
C ILE A 95 -41.44 5.39 1.61
N ILE A 96 -41.99 5.79 0.46
CA ILE A 96 -42.49 4.94 -0.62
C ILE A 96 -41.28 4.37 -1.36
N ALA A 97 -41.15 3.06 -1.39
CA ALA A 97 -40.33 2.34 -2.36
C ALA A 97 -41.21 1.28 -3.02
N HIS A 98 -41.40 1.41 -4.33
CA HIS A 98 -41.92 0.33 -5.17
C HIS A 98 -40.82 -0.72 -5.29
N ASP A 99 -41.11 -1.95 -4.86
CA ASP A 99 -40.29 -3.11 -5.20
C ASP A 99 -41.15 -4.26 -5.73
N TRP A 100 -40.58 -4.96 -6.69
CA TRP A 100 -41.17 -6.06 -7.43
C TRP A 100 -41.18 -7.33 -6.57
N GLN A 101 -42.31 -8.03 -6.54
CA GLN A 101 -42.43 -9.36 -5.94
C GLN A 101 -41.61 -10.40 -6.72
N THR A 102 -40.85 -11.23 -6.00
CA THR A 102 -41.02 -12.69 -5.94
C THR A 102 -39.91 -13.33 -5.09
N GLY A 103 -40.28 -14.28 -4.22
CA GLY A 103 -39.34 -15.24 -3.63
C GLY A 103 -39.35 -15.32 -2.11
N SER A 104 -40.20 -16.19 -1.56
CA SER A 104 -40.21 -16.57 -0.15
C SER A 104 -38.91 -17.27 0.28
N GLY A 105 -38.26 -16.74 1.31
CA GLY A 105 -37.18 -17.41 2.04
C GLY A 105 -37.09 -16.81 3.43
N SER A 106 -37.54 -17.56 4.44
CA SER A 106 -37.51 -17.21 5.85
C SER A 106 -36.06 -17.05 6.33
N SER A 107 -35.66 -15.85 6.76
CA SER A 107 -34.33 -15.58 7.32
C SER A 107 -34.46 -14.74 8.59
N THR A 108 -34.16 -15.37 9.71
CA THR A 108 -34.09 -14.81 11.06
C THR A 108 -33.02 -13.72 11.11
N PHE A 109 -33.43 -12.47 11.35
CA PHE A 109 -32.54 -11.31 11.46
C PHE A 109 -32.23 -11.04 12.94
N LEU A 110 -30.99 -11.25 13.36
CA LEU A 110 -30.49 -10.88 14.68
C LEU A 110 -30.12 -9.38 14.67
N GLN A 111 -30.92 -8.57 15.36
CA GLN A 111 -30.73 -7.13 15.49
C GLN A 111 -29.93 -6.85 16.76
N LEU A 112 -28.63 -6.57 16.61
CA LEU A 112 -27.76 -6.07 17.69
C LEU A 112 -28.05 -4.58 17.89
N SER A 113 -28.72 -4.23 19.00
CA SER A 113 -28.89 -2.84 19.44
C SER A 113 -27.74 -2.46 20.38
N SER A 114 -26.98 -1.43 19.98
CA SER A 114 -25.94 -0.80 20.79
C SER A 114 -26.53 0.38 21.56
N SER A 115 -26.73 0.22 22.86
CA SER A 115 -27.06 1.33 23.78
C SER A 115 -25.79 2.08 24.20
N PRO A 116 -25.80 3.43 24.23
CA PRO A 116 -24.68 4.22 24.74
C PRO A 116 -24.70 4.29 26.27
N MET A 117 -23.55 3.99 26.89
CA MET A 117 -23.32 4.13 28.34
C MET A 117 -23.20 5.61 28.74
N PRO A 118 -23.75 6.02 29.90
CA PRO A 118 -23.51 7.34 30.47
C PRO A 118 -22.14 7.38 31.18
N SER A 119 -21.31 8.37 30.82
CA SER A 119 -20.06 8.67 31.52
C SER A 119 -20.30 9.42 32.83
N PRO A 120 -19.66 9.05 33.95
CA PRO A 120 -19.71 9.81 35.20
C PRO A 120 -18.43 10.62 35.39
N PHE A 121 -18.45 11.93 35.17
CA PHE A 121 -17.44 12.83 35.73
C PHE A 121 -18.08 14.13 36.23
N PRO A 122 -17.73 14.58 37.45
CA PRO A 122 -18.40 15.70 38.11
C PRO A 122 -17.95 17.06 37.58
N LEU A 123 -18.91 17.99 37.55
CA LEU A 123 -18.69 19.42 37.41
C LEU A 123 -17.73 19.91 38.50
N ALA A 124 -16.66 20.58 38.09
CA ALA A 124 -15.81 21.38 38.96
C ALA A 124 -15.80 22.83 38.47
N SER A 125 -15.90 23.71 39.46
CA SER A 125 -16.21 25.12 39.44
C SER A 125 -15.17 26.02 38.78
N GLU A 126 -15.73 27.05 38.17
CA GLU A 126 -15.19 28.25 37.56
C GLU A 126 -14.16 29.00 38.44
N ILE A 127 -12.92 29.05 37.98
CA ILE A 127 -11.91 30.05 38.38
C ILE A 127 -11.54 30.82 37.12
N GLN A 128 -12.04 32.05 37.01
CA GLN A 128 -11.77 32.97 35.91
C GLN A 128 -10.32 33.48 35.97
N PHE A 129 -9.43 32.81 35.25
CA PHE A 129 -8.14 33.37 34.85
C PHE A 129 -8.22 33.79 33.38
N ARG A 130 -8.44 35.09 33.15
CA ARG A 130 -8.58 35.69 31.82
C ARG A 130 -7.22 35.82 31.14
N SER A 131 -6.72 34.73 30.57
CA SER A 131 -5.71 34.75 29.51
C SER A 131 -6.38 34.51 28.16
N LYS A 132 -6.69 35.59 27.41
CA LYS A 132 -6.95 35.51 25.96
C LYS A 132 -5.59 35.34 25.27
N PRO A 133 -5.20 34.12 24.85
CA PRO A 133 -5.09 33.83 23.41
C PRO A 133 -5.14 32.31 23.06
N SER A 134 -6.17 31.81 22.36
CA SER A 134 -6.16 30.42 21.82
C SER A 134 -7.05 30.13 20.60
N SER A 135 -7.92 31.03 20.17
CA SER A 135 -8.90 30.75 19.10
C SER A 135 -8.28 30.56 17.69
N LEU A 136 -7.06 31.04 17.45
CA LEU A 136 -6.41 30.96 16.13
C LEU A 136 -5.91 29.55 15.78
N LYS A 137 -5.52 28.73 16.78
CA LYS A 137 -4.99 27.38 16.53
C LYS A 137 -6.08 26.40 16.10
N THR A 138 -7.28 26.53 16.67
CA THR A 138 -8.43 25.67 16.34
C THR A 138 -8.84 25.84 14.88
N SER A 139 -8.87 27.08 14.38
CA SER A 139 -9.25 27.35 12.98
C SER A 139 -8.27 26.74 11.97
N GLN A 140 -6.95 26.79 12.25
CA GLN A 140 -5.94 26.18 11.37
C GLN A 140 -6.01 24.65 11.37
N GLN A 141 -6.28 24.05 12.53
CA GLN A 141 -6.42 22.60 12.65
C GLN A 141 -7.66 22.08 11.91
N GLU A 142 -8.79 22.79 12.01
CA GLU A 142 -10.01 22.45 11.26
C GLU A 142 -9.79 22.57 9.76
N GLU A 143 -9.13 23.63 9.30
CA GLU A 143 -8.81 23.80 7.88
C GLU A 143 -7.87 22.71 7.37
N TYR A 144 -6.88 22.32 8.16
CA TYR A 144 -5.97 21.22 7.84
C TYR A 144 -6.71 19.88 7.72
N GLN A 145 -7.56 19.54 8.69
CA GLN A 145 -8.38 18.32 8.65
C GLN A 145 -9.29 18.30 7.42
N LYS A 146 -9.89 19.44 7.07
CA LYS A 146 -10.69 19.57 5.86
C LYS A 146 -9.85 19.29 4.60
N ARG A 147 -8.63 19.81 4.50
CA ARG A 147 -7.75 19.56 3.35
C ARG A 147 -7.30 18.10 3.25
N ILE A 148 -7.03 17.45 4.38
CA ILE A 148 -6.75 16.00 4.39
C ILE A 148 -7.97 15.24 3.87
N GLN A 149 -9.18 15.59 4.34
CA GLN A 149 -10.40 14.92 3.92
C GLN A 149 -10.67 15.13 2.43
N ASP A 150 -10.55 16.38 1.94
CA ASP A 150 -10.68 16.72 0.52
C ASP A 150 -9.68 15.89 -0.32
N TRP A 151 -8.44 15.76 0.15
CA TRP A 151 -7.42 14.92 -0.50
C TRP A 151 -7.80 13.43 -0.44
N ALA A 152 -8.28 12.95 0.71
CA ALA A 152 -8.68 11.58 0.89
C ALA A 152 -9.82 11.20 -0.06
N ASP A 153 -10.84 12.04 -0.20
CA ASP A 153 -11.99 11.80 -1.08
C ASP A 153 -11.55 11.63 -2.55
N LEU A 154 -10.56 12.40 -2.98
CA LEU A 154 -10.00 12.34 -4.33
C LEU A 154 -9.14 11.10 -4.57
N TYR A 155 -8.27 10.74 -3.61
CA TYR A 155 -7.18 9.78 -3.85
C TYR A 155 -7.38 8.40 -3.22
N THR A 156 -8.24 8.26 -2.21
CA THR A 156 -8.46 6.98 -1.49
C THR A 156 -9.55 6.11 -2.10
N SER A 157 -10.31 6.64 -3.06
CA SER A 157 -11.39 5.93 -3.77
C SER A 157 -11.06 5.80 -5.27
N VAL A 158 -11.51 4.71 -5.89
CA VAL A 158 -11.32 4.53 -7.35
C VAL A 158 -12.21 5.51 -8.11
N GLU A 159 -13.38 5.82 -7.58
CA GLU A 159 -14.33 6.80 -8.07
C GLU A 159 -13.75 8.22 -8.07
N GLY A 160 -13.04 8.61 -7.00
CA GLY A 160 -12.30 9.86 -6.93
C GLY A 160 -11.27 9.97 -8.05
N LEU A 161 -10.44 8.94 -8.20
CA LEU A 161 -9.44 8.88 -9.28
C LEU A 161 -10.07 8.91 -10.68
N ARG A 162 -11.22 8.24 -10.88
CA ARG A 162 -11.97 8.28 -12.15
C ARG A 162 -12.52 9.66 -12.47
N ASN A 163 -13.05 10.36 -11.46
CA ASN A 163 -13.60 11.69 -11.64
C ASN A 163 -12.49 12.71 -11.90
N HIS A 164 -11.32 12.50 -11.29
CA HIS A 164 -10.21 13.44 -11.32
C HIS A 164 -9.30 13.26 -12.55
N PHE A 165 -8.94 12.02 -12.89
CA PHE A 165 -8.04 11.70 -14.01
C PHE A 165 -8.74 11.10 -15.23
N GLY A 166 -10.06 10.89 -15.15
CA GLY A 166 -10.85 10.30 -16.23
C GLY A 166 -11.04 8.79 -16.12
N ARG A 167 -12.03 8.30 -16.89
CA ARG A 167 -12.42 6.89 -16.96
C ARG A 167 -11.80 6.19 -18.16
N ASN A 168 -11.74 4.86 -18.11
CA ASN A 168 -11.31 4.03 -19.23
C ASN A 168 -12.16 4.30 -20.49
N ALA A 169 -11.54 4.87 -21.51
CA ALA A 169 -12.20 5.21 -22.78
C ALA A 169 -12.78 3.96 -23.48
N ASN A 170 -12.09 2.82 -23.37
CA ASN A 170 -12.39 1.60 -24.10
C ASN A 170 -13.27 0.59 -23.32
N ARG A 171 -13.85 0.99 -22.18
CA ARG A 171 -14.70 0.21 -21.25
C ARG A 171 -14.17 -1.20 -20.91
N LEU A 172 -14.24 -2.13 -21.86
CA LEU A 172 -13.84 -3.52 -21.73
C LEU A 172 -12.34 -3.72 -21.98
N TRP A 173 -11.77 -3.08 -23.00
CA TRP A 173 -10.42 -3.44 -23.45
C TRP A 173 -9.29 -2.79 -22.67
N GLY A 174 -9.52 -1.67 -21.99
CA GLY A 174 -8.44 -0.86 -21.43
C GLY A 174 -7.91 0.16 -22.43
N ASP A 175 -7.42 1.28 -21.91
CA ASP A 175 -6.83 2.38 -22.66
C ASP A 175 -5.33 2.56 -22.38
N LEU A 176 -4.81 1.92 -21.32
CA LEU A 176 -3.41 2.00 -20.93
C LEU A 176 -2.60 0.77 -21.33
N ASP A 177 -1.47 1.02 -21.99
CA ASP A 177 -0.39 0.03 -22.14
C ASP A 177 0.32 -0.23 -20.80
N ALA A 178 1.00 -1.36 -20.68
CA ALA A 178 1.70 -1.78 -19.46
C ALA A 178 2.77 -0.77 -19.02
N VAL A 179 3.53 -0.19 -19.96
CA VAL A 179 4.53 0.85 -19.66
C VAL A 179 3.85 2.07 -19.04
N THR A 180 2.79 2.53 -19.68
CA THR A 180 2.03 3.70 -19.25
C THR A 180 1.39 3.50 -17.89
N ALA A 181 0.70 2.38 -17.75
CA ALA A 181 0.10 1.96 -16.50
C ALA A 181 1.13 1.99 -15.37
N ARG A 182 2.40 1.63 -15.64
CA ARG A 182 3.47 1.68 -14.62
C ARG A 182 3.80 3.10 -14.21
N ARG A 183 3.98 3.99 -15.20
CA ARG A 183 4.37 5.38 -14.95
C ARG A 183 3.26 6.13 -14.21
N ILE A 184 2.02 5.98 -14.65
CA ILE A 184 0.85 6.58 -13.97
C ILE A 184 0.71 5.98 -12.56
N TYR A 185 0.93 4.67 -12.39
CA TYR A 185 0.92 4.07 -11.05
C TYR A 185 1.95 4.70 -10.11
N GLN A 186 3.17 4.95 -10.60
CA GLN A 186 4.23 5.58 -9.81
C GLN A 186 3.89 7.02 -9.42
N THR A 187 3.32 7.80 -10.36
CA THR A 187 2.93 9.19 -10.09
C THR A 187 1.79 9.24 -9.06
N LEU A 188 0.84 8.29 -9.10
CA LEU A 188 -0.28 8.21 -8.16
C LEU A 188 0.09 7.73 -6.75
N LEU A 189 1.35 7.41 -6.46
CA LEU A 189 1.74 7.00 -5.12
C LEU A 189 1.59 8.16 -4.11
N PRO A 190 1.17 7.89 -2.87
CA PRO A 190 0.86 8.93 -1.88
C PRO A 190 2.12 9.52 -1.22
N THR A 191 3.11 9.92 -2.03
CA THR A 191 4.41 10.43 -1.54
C THR A 191 4.26 11.70 -0.69
N ALA A 192 3.24 12.52 -0.96
CA ALA A 192 2.88 13.69 -0.16
C ALA A 192 2.60 13.37 1.31
N LEU A 193 1.93 12.25 1.60
CA LEU A 193 1.64 11.84 2.98
C LEU A 193 2.93 11.50 3.74
N LEU A 194 3.95 10.97 3.05
CA LEU A 194 5.26 10.73 3.65
C LEU A 194 5.96 12.04 4.02
N TRP A 195 5.82 13.08 3.18
CA TRP A 195 6.36 14.41 3.49
C TRP A 195 5.63 15.06 4.67
N LEU A 196 4.30 14.95 4.74
CA LEU A 196 3.52 15.42 5.90
C LEU A 196 3.97 14.78 7.21
N ALA A 197 4.17 13.46 7.21
CA ALA A 197 4.69 12.75 8.39
C ALA A 197 6.07 13.30 8.81
N GLN A 198 6.95 13.60 7.85
CA GLN A 198 8.26 14.20 8.13
C GLN A 198 8.17 15.64 8.67
N THR A 199 7.11 16.37 8.34
CA THR A 199 6.87 17.73 8.88
C THR A 199 6.26 17.75 10.28
N GLY A 200 5.99 16.59 10.87
CA GLY A 200 5.50 16.47 12.25
C GLY A 200 4.04 16.09 12.40
N VAL A 201 3.35 15.76 11.30
CA VAL A 201 1.99 15.18 11.37
C VAL A 201 2.09 13.75 11.88
N GLN A 202 1.15 13.36 12.74
CA GLN A 202 1.14 12.03 13.33
C GLN A 202 1.00 10.94 12.25
N PRO A 203 1.89 9.94 12.20
CA PRO A 203 1.85 8.89 11.19
C PRO A 203 0.64 7.96 11.35
N GLN A 204 0.04 7.89 12.53
CA GLN A 204 -1.13 7.05 12.84
C GLN A 204 -2.33 7.41 11.97
N ASP A 205 -2.57 8.70 11.75
CA ASP A 205 -3.68 9.20 10.92
C ASP A 205 -3.37 9.04 9.43
N LEU A 206 -2.09 9.15 9.04
CA LEU A 206 -1.65 9.13 7.65
C LEU A 206 -1.50 7.70 7.09
N ALA A 207 -1.14 6.72 7.92
CA ALA A 207 -0.88 5.36 7.47
C ALA A 207 -2.10 4.66 6.84
N PRO A 208 -3.33 4.72 7.42
CA PRO A 208 -4.53 4.21 6.78
C PRO A 208 -4.82 4.89 5.44
N LEU A 209 -4.69 6.22 5.38
CA LEU A 209 -4.91 7.00 4.16
C LEU A 209 -3.92 6.60 3.04
N ALA A 210 -2.64 6.46 3.37
CA ALA A 210 -1.63 6.04 2.40
C ALA A 210 -1.88 4.62 1.87
N TYR A 211 -2.30 3.71 2.75
CA TYR A 211 -2.69 2.37 2.34
C TYR A 211 -3.89 2.40 1.38
N GLN A 212 -4.95 3.13 1.72
CA GLN A 212 -6.14 3.24 0.90
C GLN A 212 -5.83 3.89 -0.45
N ALA A 213 -5.08 5.00 -0.45
CA ALA A 213 -4.65 5.67 -1.68
C ALA A 213 -3.84 4.76 -2.60
N ARG A 214 -2.88 3.99 -2.07
CA ARG A 214 -2.13 3.00 -2.85
C ARG A 214 -3.04 1.90 -3.40
N LYS A 215 -4.02 1.43 -2.61
CA LYS A 215 -4.98 0.41 -3.04
C LYS A 215 -5.86 0.95 -4.18
N ALA A 216 -6.40 2.16 -4.02
CA ALA A 216 -7.19 2.84 -5.04
C ALA A 216 -6.38 3.05 -6.32
N ALA A 217 -5.14 3.54 -6.23
CA ALA A 217 -4.24 3.70 -7.37
C ALA A 217 -4.00 2.37 -8.10
N LYS A 218 -3.75 1.27 -7.38
CA LYS A 218 -3.60 -0.07 -8.00
C LYS A 218 -4.87 -0.50 -8.74
N LEU A 219 -6.04 -0.30 -8.15
CA LEU A 219 -7.33 -0.68 -8.75
C LEU A 219 -7.68 0.18 -9.97
N TYR A 220 -7.46 1.49 -9.88
CA TYR A 220 -7.62 2.43 -10.97
C TYR A 220 -6.77 2.06 -12.19
N ILE A 221 -5.50 1.76 -11.95
CA ILE A 221 -4.58 1.33 -13.03
C ILE A 221 -5.02 -0.01 -13.64
N ARG A 222 -5.50 -0.96 -12.83
CA ARG A 222 -6.03 -2.25 -13.35
C ARG A 222 -7.25 -2.06 -14.24
N GLU A 223 -8.16 -1.18 -13.83
CA GLU A 223 -9.35 -0.85 -14.61
C GLU A 223 -9.01 -0.21 -15.96
N ARG A 224 -7.95 0.58 -16.02
CA ARG A 224 -7.49 1.22 -17.26
C ARG A 224 -6.54 0.34 -18.09
N SER A 225 -5.89 -0.65 -17.47
CA SER A 225 -5.03 -1.60 -18.17
C SER A 225 -5.81 -2.56 -19.08
N GLN A 226 -5.08 -3.15 -20.04
CA GLN A 226 -5.64 -4.07 -21.02
C GLN A 226 -6.33 -5.29 -20.37
N LEU A 227 -7.47 -5.75 -20.90
CA LEU A 227 -8.26 -6.84 -20.31
C LEU A 227 -7.45 -8.11 -19.95
N PRO A 228 -6.55 -8.63 -20.82
CA PRO A 228 -5.75 -9.80 -20.47
C PRO A 228 -4.80 -9.54 -19.29
N ALA A 229 -4.19 -8.35 -19.25
CA ALA A 229 -3.32 -7.93 -18.15
C ALA A 229 -4.10 -7.84 -16.83
N ARG A 230 -5.33 -7.30 -16.87
CA ARG A 230 -6.22 -7.20 -15.70
C ARG A 230 -6.58 -8.57 -15.12
N VAL A 231 -7.03 -9.50 -15.95
CA VAL A 231 -7.40 -10.86 -15.52
C VAL A 231 -6.19 -11.59 -14.96
N GLY A 232 -5.05 -11.51 -15.66
CA GLY A 232 -3.79 -12.08 -15.21
C GLY A 232 -3.41 -11.57 -13.82
N ALA A 233 -3.43 -10.24 -13.62
CA ALA A 233 -3.10 -9.62 -12.34
C ALA A 233 -3.95 -10.14 -11.17
N HIS A 234 -5.27 -10.26 -11.37
CA HIS A 234 -6.17 -10.78 -10.33
C HIS A 234 -5.92 -12.25 -10.01
N LEU A 235 -5.67 -13.08 -11.02
CA LEU A 235 -5.38 -14.49 -10.84
C LEU A 235 -4.07 -14.69 -10.06
N ILE A 236 -3.02 -13.95 -10.43
CA ILE A 236 -1.70 -14.04 -9.79
C ILE A 236 -1.75 -13.57 -8.34
N ASP A 237 -2.42 -12.46 -8.07
CA ASP A 237 -2.61 -11.98 -6.69
C ASP A 237 -3.38 -13.00 -5.86
N GLY A 238 -4.45 -13.56 -6.41
CA GLY A 238 -5.24 -14.59 -5.75
C GLY A 238 -4.45 -15.86 -5.45
N ILE A 239 -3.66 -16.35 -6.41
CA ILE A 239 -2.79 -17.53 -6.22
C ILE A 239 -1.72 -17.23 -5.15
N ARG A 240 -1.09 -16.05 -5.20
CA ARG A 240 -0.06 -15.66 -4.22
C ARG A 240 -0.63 -15.64 -2.80
N GLN A 241 -1.81 -15.06 -2.64
CA GLN A 241 -2.48 -14.99 -1.34
C GLN A 241 -2.99 -16.35 -0.87
N PHE A 242 -3.54 -17.15 -1.78
CA PHE A 242 -3.97 -18.50 -1.47
C PHE A 242 -2.81 -19.34 -0.93
N ARG A 243 -1.61 -19.24 -1.55
CA ARG A 243 -0.43 -19.97 -1.07
C ARG A 243 0.03 -19.52 0.32
N LYS A 244 -0.11 -18.25 0.65
CA LYS A 244 0.42 -17.67 1.90
C LYS A 244 -0.55 -17.75 3.07
N HIS A 245 -1.84 -17.57 2.80
CA HIS A 245 -2.89 -17.43 3.82
C HIS A 245 -4.01 -18.47 3.69
N GLY A 246 -3.97 -19.35 2.69
CA GLY A 246 -5.04 -20.33 2.42
C GLY A 246 -6.35 -19.70 1.89
N LYS A 247 -6.38 -18.38 1.66
CA LYS A 247 -7.56 -17.65 1.19
C LYS A 247 -7.26 -16.98 -0.14
N PHE A 248 -8.10 -17.21 -1.13
CA PHE A 248 -7.99 -16.55 -2.43
C PHE A 248 -8.62 -15.15 -2.33
N GLN A 249 -7.81 -14.09 -2.39
CA GLN A 249 -8.30 -12.73 -2.47
C GLN A 249 -7.62 -11.98 -3.63
N THR A 250 -8.41 -11.26 -4.42
CA THR A 250 -7.96 -10.64 -5.68
C THR A 250 -7.59 -9.16 -5.51
N GLN A 251 -7.89 -8.58 -4.35
CA GLN A 251 -7.76 -7.15 -4.06
C GLN A 251 -6.51 -6.79 -3.25
N GLY A 252 -5.60 -7.74 -2.99
CA GLY A 252 -4.46 -7.51 -2.12
C GLY A 252 -4.78 -7.73 -0.63
N MET A 253 -3.78 -7.53 0.23
CA MET A 253 -3.91 -7.76 1.67
C MET A 253 -4.79 -6.68 2.30
N THR A 254 -5.58 -7.03 3.32
CA THR A 254 -6.33 -6.04 4.13
C THR A 254 -5.37 -5.18 4.96
N TYR A 255 -5.86 -4.05 5.49
CA TYR A 255 -5.04 -3.17 6.31
C TYR A 255 -4.52 -3.89 7.55
N GLU A 256 -5.35 -4.71 8.19
CA GLU A 256 -5.03 -5.50 9.38
C GLU A 256 -3.95 -6.54 9.06
N GLN A 257 -4.04 -7.21 7.91
CA GLN A 257 -3.01 -8.15 7.48
C GLN A 257 -1.67 -7.47 7.23
N ILE A 258 -1.68 -6.26 6.64
CA ILE A 258 -0.49 -5.44 6.44
C ILE A 258 0.08 -4.96 7.77
N TRP A 259 -0.78 -4.56 8.69
CA TRP A 259 -0.41 -4.18 10.06
C TRP A 259 0.32 -5.33 10.75
N GLN A 260 -0.28 -6.52 10.80
CA GLN A 260 0.33 -7.70 11.43
C GLN A 260 1.64 -8.11 10.74
N LYS A 261 1.72 -8.00 9.41
CA LYS A 261 2.95 -8.23 8.64
C LYS A 261 4.08 -7.30 9.11
N TYR A 262 3.83 -6.00 9.23
CA TYR A 262 4.87 -5.05 9.63
C TYR A 262 5.15 -5.04 11.13
N ARG A 263 4.15 -5.31 11.97
CA ARG A 263 4.34 -5.57 13.41
C ARG A 263 5.36 -6.68 13.60
N LYS A 264 5.15 -7.83 12.95
CA LYS A 264 6.10 -8.96 13.02
C LYS A 264 7.50 -8.58 12.55
N VAL A 265 7.61 -7.89 11.40
CA VAL A 265 8.92 -7.43 10.89
C VAL A 265 9.65 -6.52 11.88
N ILE A 266 8.94 -5.62 12.57
CA ILE A 266 9.54 -4.70 13.54
C ILE A 266 9.97 -5.44 14.81
N MET A 267 9.12 -6.33 15.35
CA MET A 267 9.48 -7.17 16.50
C MET A 267 10.71 -8.04 16.20
N ASP A 268 10.73 -8.70 15.04
CA ASP A 268 11.86 -9.49 14.55
C ASP A 268 13.13 -8.62 14.37
N GLU A 269 13.00 -7.40 13.84
CA GLU A 269 14.12 -6.45 13.64
C GLU A 269 14.71 -5.94 14.96
N GLN A 270 13.87 -5.77 16.00
CA GLN A 270 14.30 -5.30 17.32
C GLN A 270 14.79 -6.43 18.25
N ASN A 271 14.60 -7.69 17.84
CA ASN A 271 14.91 -8.87 18.65
C ASN A 271 14.27 -8.81 20.04
N ILE A 272 13.07 -8.21 20.12
CA ILE A 272 12.24 -8.22 21.31
C ILE A 272 11.56 -9.58 21.31
N GLU A 273 12.12 -10.53 22.05
CA GLU A 273 11.40 -11.76 22.38
C GLU A 273 10.10 -11.35 23.09
N GLU A 274 8.99 -12.04 22.81
CA GLU A 274 7.58 -11.65 23.09
C GLU A 274 7.22 -11.34 24.56
N PHE A 275 8.18 -11.24 25.49
CA PHE A 275 8.00 -10.95 26.91
C PHE A 275 8.73 -9.69 27.39
N PRO A 276 8.21 -8.48 27.12
CA PRO A 276 8.62 -7.27 27.82
C PRO A 276 7.83 -7.12 29.13
N SER A 277 8.54 -7.15 30.25
CA SER A 277 8.04 -6.83 31.58
C SER A 277 7.68 -5.34 31.66
N SER A 278 6.38 -5.02 31.64
CA SER A 278 5.76 -3.79 32.18
C SER A 278 6.44 -2.43 31.91
N ASP A 279 6.52 -1.97 30.66
CA ASP A 279 6.62 -0.53 30.41
C ASP A 279 5.85 -0.12 29.14
N SER A 280 4.69 0.51 29.35
CA SER A 280 3.70 0.86 28.31
C SER A 280 4.22 1.83 27.23
N LEU A 281 5.37 2.47 27.46
CA LEU A 281 5.99 3.37 26.50
C LEU A 281 6.53 2.66 25.25
N GLU A 282 6.84 1.36 25.33
CA GLU A 282 7.35 0.62 24.16
C GLU A 282 6.26 0.32 23.14
N GLU A 283 5.00 0.18 23.56
CA GLU A 283 3.90 -0.18 22.64
C GLU A 283 3.54 0.99 21.70
N GLU A 284 3.45 2.20 22.24
CA GLU A 284 3.19 3.42 21.45
C GLU A 284 4.31 3.64 20.40
N ASP A 285 5.56 3.46 20.79
CA ASP A 285 6.71 3.57 19.89
C ASP A 285 6.67 2.51 18.78
N VAL A 286 6.25 1.28 19.09
CA VAL A 286 6.06 0.21 18.10
C VAL A 286 4.92 0.57 17.13
N VAL A 287 3.80 1.09 17.62
CA VAL A 287 2.67 1.56 16.80
C VAL A 287 3.12 2.63 15.81
N VAL A 288 3.83 3.66 16.29
CA VAL A 288 4.38 4.74 15.46
C VAL A 288 5.31 4.17 14.40
N GLN A 289 6.20 3.24 14.76
CA GLN A 289 7.12 2.59 13.82
C GLN A 289 6.39 1.76 12.75
N ILE A 290 5.33 1.03 13.12
CA ILE A 290 4.49 0.29 12.18
C ILE A 290 3.86 1.26 11.18
N CYS A 291 3.24 2.35 11.66
CA CYS A 291 2.62 3.36 10.82
C CYS A 291 3.62 3.99 9.84
N TYR A 292 4.83 4.36 10.31
CA TYR A 292 5.90 4.85 9.44
C TYR A 292 6.33 3.82 8.39
N LYS A 293 6.46 2.55 8.77
CA LYS A 293 6.82 1.47 7.83
C LYS A 293 5.73 1.29 6.76
N ILE A 294 4.46 1.36 7.15
CA ILE A 294 3.31 1.32 6.22
C ILE A 294 3.37 2.52 5.26
N LEU A 295 3.60 3.73 5.76
CA LEU A 295 3.75 4.94 4.95
C LEU A 295 4.89 4.82 3.93
N GLU A 296 6.09 4.46 4.39
CA GLU A 296 7.28 4.28 3.52
C GLU A 296 7.02 3.21 2.46
N LYS A 297 6.43 2.08 2.86
CA LYS A 297 6.13 0.99 1.93
C LYS A 297 4.98 1.30 0.99
N SER A 298 4.07 2.20 1.38
CA SER A 298 2.98 2.65 0.52
C SER A 298 3.45 3.62 -0.56
N CYS A 299 4.57 4.31 -0.32
CA CYS A 299 5.18 5.25 -1.25
C CYS A 299 6.28 4.64 -2.13
N THR A 300 6.62 3.36 -1.95
CA THR A 300 7.74 2.72 -2.67
C THR A 300 7.27 1.65 -3.65
N THR A 301 7.94 1.60 -4.79
CA THR A 301 7.78 0.59 -5.84
C THR A 301 8.98 -0.34 -5.92
N ASN A 302 8.83 -1.41 -6.68
CA ASN A 302 9.93 -2.32 -6.96
C ASN A 302 10.79 -1.75 -8.09
N SER A 303 12.01 -1.32 -7.75
CA SER A 303 12.95 -0.70 -8.69
C SER A 303 13.29 -1.59 -9.88
N TYR A 304 13.27 -2.92 -9.72
CA TYR A 304 13.54 -3.85 -10.83
C TYR A 304 12.43 -3.79 -11.89
N ILE A 305 11.17 -3.73 -11.44
CA ILE A 305 10.03 -3.54 -12.34
C ILE A 305 10.13 -2.16 -12.99
N ASP A 306 10.49 -1.14 -12.20
CA ASP A 306 10.59 0.23 -12.69
C ASP A 306 11.64 0.35 -13.81
N GLU A 307 12.78 -0.32 -13.66
CA GLU A 307 13.84 -0.39 -14.67
C GLU A 307 13.38 -1.12 -15.95
N LEU A 308 12.59 -2.20 -15.82
CA LEU A 308 12.04 -2.94 -16.96
C LEU A 308 11.12 -2.08 -17.84
N PHE A 309 10.38 -1.14 -17.24
CA PHE A 309 9.48 -0.23 -17.96
C PHE A 309 10.10 1.14 -18.27
N ALA A 310 11.33 1.41 -17.82
CA ALA A 310 12.03 2.66 -18.10
C ALA A 310 12.60 2.73 -19.53
N SER A 311 12.86 1.58 -20.18
CA SER A 311 13.56 1.52 -21.46
C SER A 311 12.72 1.83 -22.70
N SER A 312 11.40 1.96 -22.57
CA SER A 312 10.51 2.29 -23.69
C SER A 312 10.32 3.81 -23.82
N ASN A 313 10.90 4.39 -24.86
CA ASN A 313 10.69 5.79 -25.24
C ASN A 313 9.44 5.89 -26.10
N ASP A 314 8.28 6.07 -25.47
CA ASP A 314 7.04 6.41 -26.16
C ASP A 314 6.78 7.92 -26.02
N GLU A 315 6.96 8.67 -27.12
CA GLU A 315 6.84 10.14 -27.14
C GLU A 315 5.39 10.62 -27.03
N GLY A 316 4.43 9.84 -27.53
CA GLY A 316 3.00 10.22 -27.51
C GLY A 316 2.45 10.26 -26.09
N LEU A 317 3.00 9.42 -25.22
CA LEU A 317 2.56 9.25 -23.85
C LEU A 317 2.96 10.39 -22.91
N GLY A 318 3.97 11.16 -23.29
CA GLY A 318 4.50 12.23 -22.45
C GLY A 318 3.43 13.23 -22.00
N LYS A 319 2.43 13.50 -22.84
CA LYS A 319 1.41 14.55 -22.58
C LYS A 319 0.43 14.19 -21.47
N GLU A 320 -0.20 13.01 -21.51
CA GLU A 320 -1.16 12.59 -20.47
C GLU A 320 -0.45 12.44 -19.12
N LEU A 321 0.73 11.83 -19.11
CA LEU A 321 1.52 11.67 -17.89
C LEU A 321 1.95 13.02 -17.31
N GLN A 322 2.35 13.98 -18.15
CA GLN A 322 2.67 15.35 -17.71
C GLN A 322 1.46 16.05 -17.12
N GLN A 323 0.28 15.89 -17.74
CA GLN A 323 -0.96 16.47 -17.22
C GLN A 323 -1.30 15.88 -15.85
N ILE A 324 -1.26 14.56 -15.71
CA ILE A 324 -1.50 13.86 -14.42
C ILE A 324 -0.48 14.34 -13.37
N SER A 325 0.80 14.43 -13.73
CA SER A 325 1.86 14.91 -12.83
C SER A 325 1.61 16.35 -12.37
N ALA A 326 1.25 17.25 -13.27
CA ALA A 326 1.00 18.65 -12.95
C ALA A 326 -0.21 18.83 -12.01
N ILE A 327 -1.26 18.04 -12.23
CA ILE A 327 -2.44 18.01 -11.36
C ILE A 327 -2.05 17.51 -9.96
N LEU A 328 -1.32 16.38 -9.89
CA LEU A 328 -0.83 15.82 -8.63
C LEU A 328 0.05 16.81 -7.87
N GLU A 329 1.00 17.45 -8.55
CA GLU A 329 1.87 18.46 -7.94
C GLU A 329 1.05 19.60 -7.32
N THR A 330 0.04 20.09 -8.06
CA THR A 330 -0.87 21.15 -7.56
C THR A 330 -1.64 20.71 -6.32
N ASP A 331 -2.18 19.49 -6.31
CA ASP A 331 -2.91 18.96 -5.16
C ASP A 331 -2.01 18.70 -3.96
N VAL A 332 -0.78 18.24 -4.20
CA VAL A 332 0.24 18.08 -3.15
C VAL A 332 0.62 19.42 -2.56
N HIS A 333 0.83 20.45 -3.38
CA HIS A 333 1.07 21.81 -2.90
C HIS A 333 -0.10 22.32 -2.07
N ARG A 334 -1.34 22.17 -2.54
CA ARG A 334 -2.55 22.57 -1.80
C ARG A 334 -2.66 21.89 -0.42
N LEU A 335 -2.25 20.63 -0.34
CA LEU A 335 -2.22 19.86 0.91
C LEU A 335 -1.13 20.37 1.86
N LEU A 336 0.04 20.77 1.35
CA LEU A 336 1.20 21.21 2.12
C LEU A 336 1.19 22.70 2.51
N ASP A 337 0.50 23.56 1.75
CA ASP A 337 0.58 25.03 1.83
C ASP A 337 0.14 25.71 3.15
N PRO A 338 -0.62 25.13 4.10
CA PRO A 338 -0.97 25.81 5.35
C PRO A 338 -0.19 25.30 6.58
N VAL A 339 0.44 24.14 6.49
CA VAL A 339 1.16 23.53 7.62
C VAL A 339 2.45 24.31 7.91
N VAL A 340 2.95 25.02 6.90
CA VAL A 340 4.21 25.74 6.97
C VAL A 340 3.96 27.22 7.23
N GLY A 341 3.47 27.54 8.43
CA GLY A 341 3.62 28.88 9.02
C GLY A 341 5.08 29.26 9.31
N ILE A 342 6.03 28.41 8.90
CA ILE A 342 7.44 28.76 8.77
C ILE A 342 7.54 29.55 7.47
N PRO A 343 8.05 30.79 7.47
CA PRO A 343 8.32 31.49 6.22
C PRO A 343 9.28 30.64 5.39
N PHE A 344 8.76 29.95 4.38
CA PHE A 344 9.59 29.47 3.29
C PHE A 344 10.26 30.73 2.74
N PRO A 345 11.60 30.79 2.65
CA PRO A 345 12.24 31.90 1.97
C PRO A 345 11.72 31.89 0.54
N SER A 346 10.84 32.84 0.23
CA SER A 346 10.35 33.16 -1.11
C SER A 346 11.51 33.72 -1.93
N ALA A 347 12.54 32.90 -2.15
CA ALA A 347 13.44 33.09 -3.25
C ALA A 347 12.61 32.77 -4.49
N VAL A 348 12.17 33.84 -5.16
CA VAL A 348 11.59 33.86 -6.49
C VAL A 348 12.34 32.86 -7.36
N VAL A 349 11.79 31.66 -7.52
CA VAL A 349 12.24 30.70 -8.53
C VAL A 349 11.67 31.24 -9.83
N ASN A 350 12.49 32.06 -10.50
CA ASN A 350 12.29 32.34 -11.91
C ASN A 350 12.26 30.99 -12.63
N MET A 351 11.07 30.55 -13.04
CA MET A 351 10.86 29.38 -13.89
C MET A 351 11.65 29.58 -15.19
N PRO A 352 12.69 28.76 -15.47
CA PRO A 352 13.44 28.85 -16.71
C PRO A 352 12.59 28.31 -17.86
N THR A 353 12.47 29.11 -18.91
CA THR A 353 11.77 28.77 -20.15
C THR A 353 12.47 27.62 -20.89
N ALA A 354 11.81 26.47 -20.90
CA ALA A 354 11.69 25.41 -21.92
C ALA A 354 12.93 24.86 -22.69
N SER A 355 14.18 25.19 -22.36
CA SER A 355 15.36 24.69 -23.13
C SER A 355 16.36 23.81 -22.37
N ALA A 356 16.07 23.40 -21.13
CA ALA A 356 17.05 22.70 -20.27
C ALA A 356 16.54 21.36 -19.67
N THR A 357 15.97 20.46 -20.47
CA THR A 357 15.41 19.19 -19.99
C THR A 357 16.43 18.08 -19.71
N LYS A 358 17.74 18.29 -19.93
CA LYS A 358 18.76 17.25 -19.67
C LYS A 358 19.33 17.24 -18.24
N ASN A 359 19.18 18.33 -17.48
CA ASN A 359 19.86 18.46 -16.17
C ASN A 359 19.02 18.00 -14.97
N THR A 360 17.69 17.97 -15.08
CA THR A 360 16.78 17.56 -14.00
C THR A 360 16.94 16.09 -13.59
N SER A 361 17.25 15.19 -14.53
CA SER A 361 17.51 13.77 -14.21
C SER A 361 18.78 13.60 -13.37
N GLN A 362 19.81 14.41 -13.61
CA GLN A 362 21.05 14.36 -12.86
C GLN A 362 20.88 14.95 -11.45
N GLU A 363 20.09 16.01 -11.33
CA GLU A 363 19.77 16.64 -10.05
C GLU A 363 18.91 15.73 -9.15
N GLN A 364 17.89 15.07 -9.70
CA GLN A 364 17.11 14.06 -8.99
C GLN A 364 17.97 12.89 -8.52
N ARG A 365 18.90 12.40 -9.36
CA ARG A 365 19.87 11.37 -8.96
C ARG A 365 20.78 11.84 -7.82
N HIS A 366 21.17 13.11 -7.81
CA HIS A 366 21.99 13.69 -6.75
C HIS A 366 21.23 13.81 -5.42
N LEU A 367 19.96 14.24 -5.46
CA LEU A 367 19.09 14.31 -4.29
C LEU A 367 18.84 12.93 -3.68
N ILE A 368 18.58 11.91 -4.51
CA ILE A 368 18.41 10.52 -4.06
C ILE A 368 19.70 9.99 -3.38
N ARG A 369 20.88 10.27 -3.95
CA ARG A 369 22.16 9.90 -3.35
C ARG A 369 22.38 10.59 -2.00
N ARG A 370 22.06 11.88 -1.91
CA ARG A 370 22.16 12.65 -0.66
C ARG A 370 21.22 12.11 0.42
N TYR A 371 19.99 11.78 0.05
CA TYR A 371 19.03 11.14 0.96
C TYR A 371 19.55 9.79 1.49
N HIS A 372 20.06 8.91 0.62
CA HIS A 372 20.63 7.64 1.06
C HIS A 372 21.86 7.81 1.97
N MET A 373 22.71 8.79 1.69
CA MET A 373 23.84 9.14 2.54
C MET A 373 23.37 9.60 3.93
N LEU A 374 22.41 10.52 3.99
CA LEU A 374 21.84 10.99 5.25
C LEU A 374 21.17 9.84 6.03
N LYS A 375 20.47 8.94 5.35
CA LYS A 375 19.86 7.74 5.97
C LYS A 375 20.93 6.79 6.55
N ARG A 376 22.08 6.63 5.88
CA ARG A 376 23.22 5.86 6.43
C ARG A 376 23.82 6.55 7.66
N ILE A 377 24.02 7.86 7.61
CA ILE A 377 24.55 8.65 8.74
C ILE A 377 23.61 8.55 9.94
N ALA A 378 22.29 8.67 9.73
CA ALA A 378 21.29 8.53 10.79
C ALA A 378 21.36 7.15 11.48
N ARG A 379 21.48 6.06 10.69
CA ARG A 379 21.65 4.70 11.23
C ARG A 379 22.94 4.53 12.03
N VAL A 380 24.05 5.10 11.57
CA VAL A 380 25.32 5.07 12.32
C VAL A 380 25.20 5.84 13.63
N LYS A 381 24.60 7.04 13.59
CA LYS A 381 24.36 7.86 14.79
C LYS A 381 23.48 7.12 15.80
N GLN A 382 22.43 6.45 15.34
CA GLN A 382 21.56 5.64 16.21
C GLN A 382 22.33 4.48 16.87
N ARG A 383 23.18 3.77 16.13
CA ARG A 383 24.04 2.72 16.70
C ARG A 383 25.01 3.26 17.75
N LEU A 384 25.62 4.42 17.51
CA LEU A 384 26.51 5.07 18.47
C LEU A 384 25.78 5.48 19.76
N LEU A 385 24.54 5.98 19.64
CA LEU A 385 23.71 6.31 20.79
C LEU A 385 23.36 5.06 21.62
N LEU A 386 23.02 3.95 20.96
CA LEU A 386 22.78 2.66 21.63
C LEU A 386 24.04 2.12 22.33
N GLN A 387 25.21 2.22 21.69
CA GLN A 387 26.48 1.86 22.32
C GLN A 387 26.78 2.73 23.54
N HIS A 388 26.50 4.04 23.48
CA HIS A 388 26.65 4.93 24.63
C HIS A 388 25.70 4.57 25.78
N ARG A 389 24.44 4.24 25.48
CA ARG A 389 23.47 3.77 26.50
C ARG A 389 23.95 2.46 27.13
N SER A 390 24.38 1.48 26.33
CA SER A 390 24.91 0.20 26.83
C SER A 390 26.13 0.39 27.74
N LYS A 391 27.07 1.27 27.37
CA LYS A 391 28.23 1.60 28.22
C LYS A 391 27.82 2.25 29.54
N LYS A 392 26.82 3.15 29.53
CA LYS A 392 26.28 3.76 30.75
C LYS A 392 25.64 2.72 31.69
N HIS A 393 24.85 1.79 31.16
CA HIS A 393 24.27 0.71 31.98
C HIS A 393 25.35 -0.18 32.58
N LYS A 394 26.38 -0.59 31.81
CA LYS A 394 27.50 -1.38 32.33
C LYS A 394 28.28 -0.65 33.44
N ALA A 395 28.48 0.66 33.31
CA ALA A 395 29.14 1.45 34.34
C ALA A 395 28.30 1.56 35.63
N ALA A 396 26.98 1.63 35.52
CA ALA A 396 26.09 1.66 36.68
C ALA A 396 26.08 0.33 37.46
N THR A 397 26.14 -0.81 36.77
CA THR A 397 26.12 -2.15 37.40
C THR A 397 27.42 -2.50 38.14
N VAL A 398 28.55 -1.85 37.82
CA VAL A 398 29.85 -2.12 38.50
C VAL A 398 29.95 -1.40 39.86
N HIS A 399 29.09 -0.42 40.13
CA HIS A 399 29.08 0.35 41.38
C HIS A 399 28.04 -0.12 42.41
N THR A 400 27.28 -1.16 42.08
CA THR A 400 26.39 -1.90 43.00
C THR A 400 27.01 -3.24 43.31
#